data_AF-A0A814Y6R5-F1
#
_entry.id   AF-A0A814Y6R5-F1
#
_cell.length_a   1.000
_cell.length_b   1.000
_cell.length_c   1.000
_cell.angle_alpha   90.00
_cell.angle_beta   90.00
_cell.angle_gamma   90.00
#
_symmetry.space_group_name_H-M   'P 1'
#
loop_
_entity.id
_entity.type
_entity.pdbx_description
1 polymer ?
#
loop_
_entity_poly.entity_id
_entity_poly.type
_entity_poly.pdbx_seq_one_letter_code
_entity_poly.pdbx_strand_id
1 'polypeptide(L)'
;MITTILYSNYEYMDKMSINKDLKCDYCNNPFVEPVSTPCNHIFCRVCIENKIKNTDGTCAKPKCKNKSITLENLTPVTKHIILNMLDRLLVKCTSCGMANIERSAFEKHYTKTCPKAIVSCTAIDIKCPWTGPNDQLKQHIFSCIYEQIRPVINEIIQDNRQLKEKLQQMSEQYLKYHQLHIKELQEINQRLNKIVEQLNEILYQEKNQLNELQNEMQQLKELIIHNKTHINELQIETQRKKNEIIHIEEPYVYSYNNSQLENNISKCQSHTTIDLSKHQLLDRDMEIIIKQAIIEKECTRLDLSHNFITSIGTSILADALKHNTTLEELDFHDNRISDIGVQSLTKILSSNTSIIKALGLGSNGITDKGVEYLAEMLKINRTVTWLALAGNQIGDRGVRLLANTLAHQNSTLLVLSLHVNKSISDESINVIIDMLQHNKSLKKLWIYDCNISEYGKMKLREATKSKQNFSLYM
;
A
#
# COMPACT_ATOMS: atom_id res chain seq x y z
N MET A 1 18.50 -39.18 -44.65
CA MET A 1 17.53 -40.27 -44.89
C MET A 1 16.58 -40.03 -46.06
N ILE A 2 16.37 -38.79 -46.54
CA ILE A 2 15.38 -38.49 -47.60
C ILE A 2 15.85 -38.90 -49.01
N THR A 3 17.13 -38.79 -49.34
CA THR A 3 17.67 -39.10 -50.69
C THR A 3 17.72 -40.59 -51.03
N THR A 4 17.83 -41.47 -50.04
CA THR A 4 17.87 -42.93 -50.26
C THR A 4 16.51 -43.52 -50.66
N ILE A 5 15.41 -42.82 -50.33
CA ILE A 5 14.03 -43.30 -50.53
C ILE A 5 13.54 -43.10 -51.98
N LEU A 6 14.09 -42.14 -52.73
CA LEU A 6 13.62 -41.82 -54.08
C LEU A 6 13.97 -42.91 -55.11
N TYR A 7 15.04 -43.68 -54.90
CA TYR A 7 15.55 -44.65 -55.87
C TYR A 7 14.85 -46.02 -55.84
N SER A 8 14.01 -46.29 -54.83
CA SER A 8 13.13 -47.48 -54.78
C SER A 8 11.78 -47.26 -55.45
N ASN A 9 11.47 -46.03 -55.87
CA ASN A 9 10.14 -45.63 -56.31
C ASN A 9 9.95 -45.67 -57.84
N TYR A 10 10.97 -46.11 -58.57
CA TYR A 10 10.91 -46.27 -60.02
C TYR A 10 11.80 -47.39 -60.55
N GLU A 11 11.45 -47.90 -61.73
CA GLU A 11 12.20 -48.89 -62.49
C GLU A 11 12.55 -48.35 -63.89
N TYR A 12 13.77 -48.60 -64.36
CA TYR A 12 14.14 -48.25 -65.74
C TYR A 12 13.45 -49.17 -66.74
N MET A 13 12.84 -48.60 -67.79
CA MET A 13 12.01 -49.35 -68.73
C MET A 13 12.80 -50.19 -69.73
N ASP A 14 13.96 -49.73 -70.18
CA ASP A 14 14.79 -50.43 -71.17
C ASP A 14 16.22 -50.59 -70.65
N LYS A 15 16.39 -51.41 -69.60
CA LYS A 15 17.70 -51.62 -68.95
C LYS A 15 18.78 -52.15 -69.91
N MET A 16 18.39 -52.81 -71.01
CA MET A 16 19.31 -53.43 -71.97
C MET A 16 19.88 -52.40 -72.96
N SER A 17 19.09 -51.40 -73.37
CA SER A 17 19.54 -50.36 -74.32
C SER A 17 20.26 -49.17 -73.67
N ILE A 18 20.32 -49.09 -72.33
CA ILE A 18 21.07 -48.02 -71.66
C ILE A 18 22.56 -48.16 -71.94
N ASN A 19 23.16 -47.08 -72.45
CA ASN A 19 24.59 -46.98 -72.74
C ASN A 19 25.43 -47.45 -71.54
N LYS A 20 26.38 -48.35 -71.79
CA LYS A 20 27.30 -48.91 -70.78
C LYS A 20 28.09 -47.82 -70.05
N ASP A 21 28.37 -46.69 -70.70
CA ASP A 21 29.11 -45.56 -70.12
C ASP A 21 28.29 -44.77 -69.08
N LEU A 22 26.99 -45.02 -68.99
CA LEU A 22 26.10 -44.43 -67.97
C LEU A 22 25.87 -45.38 -66.78
N LYS A 23 26.46 -46.59 -66.80
CA LYS A 23 26.27 -47.61 -65.76
C LYS A 23 27.43 -47.61 -64.78
N CYS A 24 27.09 -47.78 -63.51
CA CYS A 24 28.06 -47.96 -62.44
C CYS A 24 28.60 -49.39 -62.44
N ASP A 25 29.92 -49.55 -62.39
CA ASP A 25 30.56 -50.87 -62.41
C ASP A 25 30.23 -51.75 -61.20
N TYR A 26 29.77 -51.16 -60.08
CA TYR A 26 29.43 -51.92 -58.87
C TYR A 26 27.99 -52.46 -58.87
N CYS A 27 27.01 -51.63 -59.23
CA CYS A 27 25.60 -52.03 -59.18
C CYS A 27 25.03 -52.38 -60.56
N ASN A 28 25.80 -52.16 -61.63
CA ASN A 28 25.42 -52.36 -63.04
C ASN A 28 24.13 -51.61 -63.45
N ASN A 29 23.70 -50.63 -62.66
CA ASN A 29 22.57 -49.74 -62.92
C ASN A 29 23.06 -48.37 -63.36
N PRO A 30 22.21 -47.55 -64.01
CA PRO A 30 22.54 -46.17 -64.33
C PRO A 30 22.96 -45.37 -63.09
N PHE A 31 23.91 -44.45 -63.24
CA PHE A 31 24.46 -43.74 -62.09
C PHE A 31 23.42 -43.02 -61.25
N VAL A 32 23.45 -43.25 -59.94
CA VAL A 32 22.64 -42.61 -58.90
C VAL A 32 23.55 -41.69 -58.09
N GLU A 33 23.25 -40.39 -58.10
CA GLU A 33 24.14 -39.34 -57.55
C GLU A 33 25.61 -39.57 -57.98
N PRO A 34 25.93 -39.46 -59.29
CA PRO A 34 27.25 -39.79 -59.79
C PRO A 34 28.35 -38.94 -59.13
N VAL A 35 29.39 -39.61 -58.63
CA VAL A 35 30.61 -38.98 -58.10
C VAL A 35 31.82 -39.43 -58.90
N SER A 36 32.74 -38.50 -59.16
CA SER A 36 34.03 -38.74 -59.76
C SER A 36 35.09 -38.93 -58.68
N THR A 37 35.93 -39.93 -58.86
CA THR A 37 37.13 -40.16 -58.05
C THR A 37 38.30 -39.31 -58.59
N PRO A 38 39.42 -39.19 -57.86
CA PRO A 38 40.62 -38.50 -58.35
C PRO A 38 41.24 -39.11 -59.62
N CYS A 39 40.91 -40.36 -59.95
CA CYS A 39 41.30 -40.99 -61.22
C CYS A 39 40.29 -40.76 -62.35
N ASN A 40 39.35 -39.82 -62.20
CA ASN A 40 38.31 -39.45 -63.17
C ASN A 40 37.32 -40.57 -63.53
N HIS A 41 37.21 -41.61 -62.70
CA HIS A 41 36.20 -42.66 -62.86
C HIS A 41 34.94 -42.30 -62.08
N ILE A 42 33.79 -42.61 -62.67
CA ILE A 42 32.47 -42.24 -62.13
C ILE A 42 31.81 -43.47 -61.51
N PHE A 43 31.22 -43.29 -60.33
CA PHE A 43 30.45 -44.31 -59.62
C PHE A 43 29.17 -43.70 -59.02
N CYS A 44 28.19 -44.53 -58.65
CA CYS A 44 27.11 -44.05 -57.76
C CYS A 44 27.71 -43.72 -56.40
N ARG A 45 27.30 -42.60 -55.79
CA ARG A 45 27.76 -42.17 -54.45
C ARG A 45 27.73 -43.31 -53.43
N VAL A 46 26.56 -43.92 -53.21
CA VAL A 46 26.39 -44.99 -52.23
C VAL A 46 27.25 -46.23 -52.54
N CYS A 47 27.43 -46.57 -53.83
CA CYS A 47 28.22 -47.74 -54.22
C CYS A 47 29.71 -47.57 -53.89
N ILE A 48 30.29 -46.41 -54.19
CA ILE A 48 31.70 -46.15 -53.90
C ILE A 48 31.92 -45.90 -52.39
N GLU A 49 31.00 -45.21 -51.72
CA GLU A 49 31.07 -45.00 -50.26
C GLU A 49 31.06 -46.32 -49.49
N ASN A 50 30.17 -47.26 -49.86
CA ASN A 50 30.14 -48.59 -49.25
C ASN A 50 31.40 -49.40 -49.56
N LYS A 51 31.98 -49.25 -50.75
CA LYS A 51 33.23 -49.94 -51.10
C LYS A 51 34.42 -49.40 -50.31
N ILE A 52 34.55 -48.09 -50.16
CA ILE A 52 35.60 -47.45 -49.35
C ILE A 52 35.49 -47.88 -47.88
N LYS A 53 34.27 -48.01 -47.35
CA LYS A 53 34.05 -48.49 -45.98
C LYS A 53 34.39 -49.96 -45.78
N ASN A 54 34.28 -50.78 -46.83
CA ASN A 54 34.41 -52.25 -46.74
C ASN A 54 35.67 -52.83 -47.39
N THR A 55 36.56 -52.02 -47.98
CA THR A 55 37.85 -52.42 -48.59
C THR A 55 38.88 -51.28 -48.59
N ASP A 56 40.14 -51.58 -48.92
CA ASP A 56 41.29 -50.65 -48.91
C ASP A 56 41.26 -49.49 -49.95
N GLY A 57 40.08 -48.99 -50.36
CA GLY A 57 39.98 -47.77 -51.16
C GLY A 57 40.53 -47.86 -52.60
N THR A 58 40.59 -49.05 -53.19
CA THR A 58 41.07 -49.25 -54.57
C THR A 58 39.98 -48.99 -55.62
N CYS A 59 40.37 -48.38 -56.75
CA CYS A 59 39.45 -48.15 -57.86
C CYS A 59 39.04 -49.47 -58.55
N ALA A 60 37.76 -49.68 -58.82
CA ALA A 60 37.26 -50.91 -59.46
C ALA A 60 37.57 -51.08 -60.97
N LYS A 61 38.18 -50.10 -61.65
CA LYS A 61 38.48 -50.21 -63.08
C LYS A 61 39.75 -51.05 -63.30
N PRO A 62 39.73 -52.12 -64.12
CA PRO A 62 40.82 -53.12 -64.25
C PRO A 62 42.20 -52.58 -64.68
N LYS A 63 42.29 -51.32 -65.13
CA LYS A 63 43.53 -50.67 -65.59
C LYS A 63 43.90 -49.42 -64.77
N CYS A 64 43.17 -49.13 -63.69
CA CYS A 64 43.41 -47.96 -62.86
C CYS A 64 44.49 -48.24 -61.81
N LYS A 65 45.56 -47.44 -61.79
CA LYS A 65 46.66 -47.59 -60.82
C LYS A 65 46.41 -46.88 -59.48
N ASN A 66 45.30 -46.15 -59.34
CA ASN A 66 44.98 -45.45 -58.10
C ASN A 66 44.44 -46.43 -57.03
N LYS A 67 45.18 -46.56 -55.92
CA LYS A 67 44.91 -47.49 -54.82
C LYS A 67 44.44 -46.82 -53.52
N SER A 68 44.29 -45.50 -53.48
CA SER A 68 43.91 -44.78 -52.25
C SER A 68 42.83 -43.73 -52.53
N ILE A 69 41.58 -44.17 -52.53
CA ILE A 69 40.38 -43.33 -52.63
C ILE A 69 39.76 -43.25 -51.23
N THR A 70 39.63 -42.03 -50.70
CA THR A 70 38.95 -41.73 -49.44
C THR A 70 37.62 -41.02 -49.71
N LEU A 71 36.73 -40.94 -48.71
CA LEU A 71 35.42 -40.27 -48.84
C LEU A 71 35.54 -38.78 -49.19
N GLU A 72 36.57 -38.11 -48.66
CA GLU A 72 36.84 -36.68 -48.90
C GLU A 72 37.26 -36.39 -50.35
N ASN A 73 37.78 -37.40 -51.05
CA ASN A 73 38.27 -37.27 -52.42
C ASN A 73 37.18 -37.42 -53.49
N LEU A 74 35.92 -37.65 -53.09
CA LEU A 74 34.80 -37.85 -54.01
C LEU A 74 34.17 -36.52 -54.40
N THR A 75 34.23 -36.18 -55.69
CA THR A 75 33.61 -34.95 -56.22
C THR A 75 32.31 -35.28 -56.95
N PRO A 76 31.21 -34.52 -56.76
CA PRO A 76 30.02 -34.70 -57.60
C PRO A 76 30.36 -34.51 -59.08
N VAL A 77 29.85 -35.38 -59.95
CA VAL A 77 30.04 -35.20 -61.39
C VAL A 77 29.25 -33.98 -61.85
N THR A 78 29.95 -32.98 -62.38
CA THR A 78 29.35 -31.76 -62.95
C THR A 78 29.29 -31.77 -64.48
N LYS A 79 29.82 -32.82 -65.13
CA LYS A 79 29.83 -32.94 -66.60
C LYS A 79 28.39 -33.02 -67.13
N HIS A 80 27.91 -31.90 -67.67
CA HIS A 80 26.53 -31.71 -68.11
C HIS A 80 26.06 -32.77 -69.11
N ILE A 81 26.96 -33.26 -69.97
CA ILE A 81 26.63 -34.31 -70.95
C ILE A 81 26.16 -35.59 -70.25
N ILE A 82 26.86 -36.02 -69.18
CA ILE A 82 26.52 -37.27 -68.48
C ILE A 82 25.22 -37.11 -67.69
N LEU A 83 25.06 -35.98 -67.00
CA LEU A 83 23.83 -35.68 -66.24
C LEU A 83 22.62 -35.58 -67.19
N ASN A 84 22.73 -34.84 -68.30
CA ASN A 84 21.65 -34.72 -69.28
C ASN A 84 21.29 -36.07 -69.93
N MET A 85 22.28 -36.94 -70.17
CA MET A 85 22.03 -38.28 -70.70
C MET A 85 21.34 -39.19 -69.67
N LEU A 86 21.68 -39.06 -68.39
CA LEU A 86 21.01 -39.77 -67.30
C LEU A 86 19.58 -39.27 -67.07
N ASP A 87 19.36 -37.96 -67.19
CA ASP A 87 18.08 -37.29 -66.97
C ASP A 87 17.02 -37.69 -68.00
N ARG A 88 17.43 -37.95 -69.25
CA ARG A 88 16.58 -38.41 -70.35
C ARG A 88 16.20 -39.89 -70.28
N LEU A 89 16.77 -40.65 -69.34
CA LEU A 89 16.41 -42.06 -69.19
C LEU A 89 14.96 -42.18 -68.76
N LEU A 90 14.22 -43.05 -69.45
CA LEU A 90 12.81 -43.29 -69.14
C LEU A 90 12.65 -44.30 -68.01
N VAL A 91 11.84 -43.91 -67.03
CA VAL A 91 11.52 -44.71 -65.86
C VAL A 91 10.01 -44.93 -65.76
N LYS A 92 9.65 -46.01 -65.09
CA LYS A 92 8.30 -46.36 -64.69
C LYS A 92 8.18 -46.19 -63.18
N CYS A 93 7.19 -45.44 -62.72
CA CYS A 93 6.90 -45.34 -61.29
C CYS A 93 6.45 -46.69 -60.73
N THR A 94 7.11 -47.20 -59.70
CA THR A 94 6.72 -48.47 -59.05
C THR A 94 5.45 -48.32 -58.22
N SER A 95 5.08 -47.11 -57.81
CA SER A 95 3.89 -46.85 -56.99
C SER A 95 2.60 -46.75 -57.79
N CYS A 96 2.59 -45.99 -58.90
CA CYS A 96 1.37 -45.82 -59.72
C CYS A 96 1.41 -46.55 -61.07
N GLY A 97 2.56 -47.11 -61.45
CA GLY A 97 2.73 -47.81 -62.73
C GLY A 97 2.91 -46.90 -63.95
N MET A 98 2.82 -45.57 -63.80
CA MET A 98 3.03 -44.61 -64.89
C MET A 98 4.42 -44.79 -65.49
N ALA A 99 4.45 -45.03 -66.80
CA ALA A 99 5.64 -45.30 -67.60
C ALA A 99 6.06 -44.05 -68.40
N ASN A 100 7.23 -44.12 -69.05
CA ASN A 100 7.77 -43.07 -69.92
C ASN A 100 8.00 -41.72 -69.21
N ILE A 101 8.34 -41.75 -67.92
CA ILE A 101 8.70 -40.55 -67.17
C ILE A 101 10.20 -40.32 -67.35
N GLU A 102 10.61 -39.14 -67.78
CA GLU A 102 12.04 -38.78 -67.74
C GLU A 102 12.52 -38.83 -66.29
N ARG A 103 13.70 -39.42 -66.07
CA ARG A 103 14.27 -39.56 -64.73
C ARG A 103 14.36 -38.22 -64.00
N SER A 104 14.71 -37.14 -64.69
CA SER A 104 14.75 -35.77 -64.14
C SER A 104 13.37 -35.27 -63.67
N ALA A 105 12.31 -35.70 -64.34
CA ALA A 105 10.94 -35.34 -64.02
C ALA A 105 10.32 -36.27 -62.96
N PHE A 106 10.98 -37.37 -62.58
CA PHE A 106 10.41 -38.37 -61.68
C PHE A 106 10.11 -37.83 -60.28
N GLU A 107 11.00 -37.02 -59.70
CA GLU A 107 10.77 -36.44 -58.37
C GLU A 107 9.55 -35.51 -58.39
N LYS A 108 9.43 -34.67 -59.42
CA LYS A 108 8.26 -33.81 -59.63
C LYS A 108 6.99 -34.64 -59.81
N HIS A 109 7.08 -35.75 -60.54
CA HIS A 109 5.97 -36.68 -60.67
C HIS A 109 5.56 -37.25 -59.31
N TYR A 110 6.49 -37.87 -58.59
CA TYR A 110 6.24 -38.58 -57.33
C TYR A 110 5.66 -37.64 -56.27
N THR A 111 6.24 -36.45 -56.12
CA THR A 111 5.84 -35.50 -55.06
C THR A 111 4.57 -34.71 -55.39
N LYS A 112 4.29 -34.40 -56.67
CA LYS A 112 3.20 -33.49 -57.04
C LYS A 112 2.02 -34.12 -57.76
N THR A 113 2.21 -35.26 -58.43
CA THR A 113 1.20 -35.79 -59.37
C THR A 113 0.92 -37.28 -59.21
N CYS A 114 1.80 -38.05 -58.56
CA CYS A 114 1.62 -39.48 -58.39
C CYS A 114 0.44 -39.75 -57.44
N PRO A 115 -0.61 -40.47 -57.88
CA PRO A 115 -1.77 -40.76 -57.04
C PRO A 115 -1.44 -41.71 -55.89
N LYS A 116 -0.40 -42.55 -56.03
CA LYS A 116 0.00 -43.55 -55.05
C LYS A 116 1.24 -43.16 -54.24
N ALA A 117 1.71 -41.93 -54.35
CA ALA A 117 2.77 -41.43 -53.49
C ALA A 117 2.28 -41.35 -52.05
N ILE A 118 3.11 -41.76 -51.10
CA ILE A 118 2.80 -41.65 -49.68
C ILE A 118 3.02 -40.20 -49.25
N VAL A 119 1.94 -39.55 -48.84
CA VAL A 119 1.92 -38.16 -48.37
C VAL A 119 1.36 -38.10 -46.95
N SER A 120 1.70 -37.05 -46.23
CA SER A 120 1.12 -36.74 -44.92
C SER A 120 -0.09 -35.83 -45.06
N CYS A 121 -0.96 -35.84 -44.04
CA CYS A 121 -2.05 -34.88 -43.94
C CYS A 121 -1.52 -33.43 -43.90
N THR A 122 -2.33 -32.49 -44.39
CA THR A 122 -2.03 -31.05 -44.37
C THR A 122 -2.00 -30.45 -42.95
N ALA A 123 -2.63 -31.10 -41.96
CA ALA A 123 -2.64 -30.73 -40.54
C ALA A 123 -1.46 -31.35 -39.74
N ILE A 124 -0.33 -31.58 -40.40
CA ILE A 124 0.87 -32.13 -39.75
C ILE A 124 1.50 -31.16 -38.74
N ASP A 125 1.30 -29.85 -38.90
CA ASP A 125 1.71 -28.78 -37.98
C ASP A 125 1.06 -28.92 -36.60
N ILE A 126 -0.17 -29.40 -36.55
CA ILE A 126 -0.87 -29.78 -35.31
C ILE A 126 -0.86 -31.29 -35.06
N LYS A 127 0.12 -31.98 -35.67
CA LYS A 127 0.47 -33.39 -35.43
C LYS A 127 -0.63 -34.40 -35.80
N CYS A 128 -1.35 -34.17 -36.89
CA CYS A 128 -2.16 -35.23 -37.48
C CYS A 128 -1.27 -36.46 -37.81
N PRO A 129 -1.62 -37.67 -37.34
CA PRO A 129 -0.77 -38.85 -37.52
C PRO A 129 -0.94 -39.54 -38.88
N TRP A 130 -1.87 -39.07 -39.73
CA TRP A 130 -2.20 -39.75 -40.97
C TRP A 130 -1.11 -39.58 -42.04
N THR A 131 -0.70 -40.72 -42.59
CA THR A 131 0.09 -40.83 -43.82
C THR A 131 -0.56 -41.88 -44.72
N GLY A 132 -0.57 -41.64 -46.03
CA GLY A 132 -1.22 -42.55 -46.96
C GLY A 132 -1.08 -42.13 -48.42
N PRO A 133 -1.66 -42.90 -49.34
CA PRO A 133 -1.67 -42.57 -50.77
C PRO A 133 -2.29 -41.19 -51.05
N ASN A 134 -1.66 -40.42 -51.93
CA ASN A 134 -2.11 -39.07 -52.31
C ASN A 134 -3.54 -39.03 -52.87
N ASP A 135 -3.99 -40.07 -53.57
CA ASP A 135 -5.36 -40.17 -54.08
C ASP A 135 -6.41 -40.32 -52.96
N GLN A 136 -6.00 -40.78 -51.77
CA GLN A 136 -6.85 -40.86 -50.58
C GLN A 136 -6.76 -39.61 -49.69
N LEU A 137 -5.79 -38.72 -49.92
CA LEU A 137 -5.57 -37.52 -49.09
C LEU A 137 -6.81 -36.64 -49.01
N LYS A 138 -7.48 -36.39 -50.14
CA LYS A 138 -8.70 -35.57 -50.16
C LYS A 138 -9.79 -36.15 -49.27
N GLN A 139 -10.04 -37.46 -49.38
CA GLN A 139 -11.04 -38.14 -48.57
C GLN A 139 -10.67 -38.09 -47.08
N HIS A 140 -9.40 -38.30 -46.74
CA HIS A 140 -8.92 -38.14 -45.38
C HIS A 140 -9.17 -36.72 -44.84
N ILE A 141 -8.80 -35.67 -45.59
CA ILE A 141 -8.96 -34.27 -45.19
C ILE A 141 -10.43 -33.96 -44.84
N PHE A 142 -11.39 -34.43 -45.64
CA PHE A 142 -12.82 -34.22 -45.36
C PHE A 142 -13.27 -34.76 -44.00
N SER A 143 -12.72 -35.89 -43.56
CA SER A 143 -13.01 -36.51 -42.26
C SER A 143 -11.95 -36.24 -41.19
N CYS A 144 -10.95 -35.41 -41.47
CA CYS A 144 -9.81 -35.23 -40.58
C CYS A 144 -10.18 -34.27 -39.44
N ILE A 145 -10.34 -34.81 -38.24
CA ILE A 145 -10.65 -34.02 -37.04
C ILE A 145 -9.60 -32.93 -36.82
N TYR A 146 -8.32 -33.19 -37.12
CA TYR A 146 -7.25 -32.22 -36.99
C TYR A 146 -7.48 -31.01 -37.91
N GLU A 147 -7.82 -31.22 -39.19
CA GLU A 147 -8.15 -30.09 -40.08
C GLU A 147 -9.40 -29.33 -39.63
N GLN A 148 -10.39 -30.02 -39.06
CA GLN A 148 -11.60 -29.37 -38.53
C GLN A 148 -11.30 -28.46 -37.33
N ILE A 149 -10.41 -28.87 -36.42
CA ILE A 149 -10.06 -28.08 -35.22
C ILE A 149 -8.93 -27.06 -35.46
N ARG A 150 -8.20 -27.18 -36.57
CA ARG A 150 -7.04 -26.33 -36.88
C ARG A 150 -7.33 -24.82 -36.85
N PRO A 151 -8.47 -24.31 -37.36
CA PRO A 151 -8.78 -22.88 -37.28
C PRO A 151 -8.91 -22.39 -35.83
N VAL A 152 -9.58 -23.17 -34.98
CA VAL A 152 -9.78 -22.86 -33.55
C VAL A 152 -8.44 -22.87 -32.80
N ILE A 153 -7.58 -23.85 -33.07
CA ILE A 153 -6.24 -23.89 -32.49
C ILE A 153 -5.42 -22.66 -32.88
N ASN A 154 -5.49 -22.23 -34.15
CA ASN A 154 -4.77 -21.05 -34.62
C ASN A 154 -5.27 -19.77 -33.94
N GLU A 155 -6.58 -19.64 -33.74
CA GLU A 155 -7.17 -18.52 -32.98
C GLU A 155 -6.67 -18.50 -31.54
N ILE A 156 -6.71 -19.64 -30.84
CA ILE A 156 -6.17 -19.77 -29.48
C ILE A 156 -4.68 -19.42 -29.40
N ILE A 157 -3.88 -19.81 -30.40
CA ILE A 157 -2.46 -19.46 -30.46
C ILE A 157 -2.28 -17.95 -30.61
N GLN A 158 -3.08 -17.31 -31.46
CA GLN A 158 -3.05 -15.87 -31.67
C GLN A 158 -3.45 -15.11 -30.40
N ASP A 159 -4.53 -15.50 -29.75
CA ASP A 159 -4.98 -14.90 -28.49
C ASP A 159 -3.95 -15.04 -27.39
N ASN A 160 -3.33 -16.21 -27.27
CA ASN A 160 -2.25 -16.43 -26.31
C ASN A 160 -1.02 -15.53 -26.57
N ARG A 161 -0.71 -15.23 -27.83
CA ARG A 161 0.35 -14.26 -28.17
C ARG A 161 -0.03 -12.86 -27.73
N GLN A 162 -1.25 -12.41 -28.04
CA GLN A 162 -1.74 -11.09 -27.63
C GLN A 162 -1.79 -10.93 -26.11
N LEU A 163 -2.25 -11.96 -25.39
CA LEU A 163 -2.28 -11.96 -23.93
C LEU A 163 -0.87 -11.86 -23.33
N LYS A 164 0.12 -12.56 -23.91
CA LYS A 164 1.52 -12.45 -23.47
C LYS A 164 2.08 -11.05 -23.69
N GLU A 165 1.80 -10.42 -24.83
CA GLU A 165 2.22 -9.04 -25.11
C GLU A 165 1.58 -8.06 -24.13
N LYS A 166 0.27 -8.19 -23.86
CA LYS A 166 -0.43 -7.37 -22.87
C LYS A 166 0.14 -7.56 -21.46
N LEU A 167 0.44 -8.80 -21.07
CA LEU A 167 1.04 -9.10 -19.77
C LEU A 167 2.44 -8.47 -19.63
N GLN A 168 3.24 -8.51 -20.71
CA GLN A 168 4.56 -7.88 -20.74
C GLN A 168 4.45 -6.36 -20.61
N GLN A 169 3.57 -5.72 -21.39
CA GLN A 169 3.34 -4.27 -21.30
C GLN A 169 2.87 -3.85 -19.91
N MET A 170 1.96 -4.60 -19.31
CA MET A 170 1.47 -4.32 -17.95
C MET A 170 2.58 -4.48 -16.90
N SER A 171 3.45 -5.49 -17.04
CA SER A 171 4.61 -5.68 -16.17
C SER A 171 5.60 -4.52 -16.26
N GLU A 172 5.91 -4.06 -17.47
CA GLU A 172 6.79 -2.91 -17.71
C GLU A 172 6.21 -1.61 -17.14
N GLN A 173 4.89 -1.40 -17.31
CA GLN A 173 4.19 -0.25 -16.73
C GLN A 173 4.22 -0.29 -15.20
N TYR A 174 3.99 -1.45 -14.59
CA TYR A 174 4.05 -1.63 -13.14
C TYR A 174 5.46 -1.38 -12.60
N LEU A 175 6.49 -1.87 -13.29
CA LEU A 175 7.88 -1.63 -12.93
C LEU A 175 8.22 -0.13 -12.96
N LYS A 176 7.77 0.58 -13.99
CA LYS A 176 7.98 2.03 -14.12
C LYS A 176 7.28 2.81 -13.01
N TYR A 177 6.04 2.43 -12.68
CA TYR A 177 5.29 3.03 -11.58
C TYR A 177 5.99 2.82 -10.23
N HIS A 178 6.46 1.59 -9.95
CA HIS A 178 7.20 1.29 -8.73
C HIS A 178 8.52 2.05 -8.64
N GLN A 179 9.27 2.17 -9.74
CA GLN A 179 10.50 2.96 -9.77
C GLN A 179 10.26 4.43 -9.44
N LEU A 180 9.18 5.02 -9.96
CA LEU A 180 8.80 6.40 -9.64
C LEU A 180 8.47 6.55 -8.15
N HIS A 181 7.66 5.64 -7.61
CA HIS A 181 7.26 5.70 -6.21
C HIS A 181 8.45 5.49 -5.25
N ILE A 182 9.38 4.60 -5.58
CA ILE A 182 10.64 4.44 -4.82
C ILE A 182 11.43 5.75 -4.81
N LYS A 183 11.51 6.46 -5.94
CA LYS A 183 12.21 7.75 -6.02
C LYS A 183 11.53 8.82 -5.15
N GLU A 184 10.20 8.90 -5.20
CA GLU A 184 9.43 9.82 -4.33
C GLU A 184 9.67 9.52 -2.84
N LEU A 185 9.65 8.24 -2.46
CA LEU A 185 9.95 7.82 -1.08
C LEU A 185 11.37 8.16 -0.66
N GLN A 186 12.35 8.04 -1.56
CA GLN A 186 13.73 8.44 -1.30
C GLN A 186 13.86 9.96 -1.09
N GLU A 187 13.18 10.78 -1.89
CA GLU A 187 13.15 12.23 -1.72
C GLU A 187 12.48 12.65 -0.40
N ILE A 188 11.38 12.00 -0.03
CA ILE A 188 10.71 12.21 1.26
C ILE A 188 11.65 11.84 2.41
N ASN A 189 12.33 10.69 2.34
CA ASN A 189 13.26 10.24 3.37
C ASN A 189 14.43 11.22 3.54
N GLN A 190 14.99 11.75 2.44
CA GLN A 190 16.02 12.79 2.51
C GLN A 190 15.52 14.07 3.20
N ARG A 191 14.30 14.52 2.91
CA ARG A 191 13.70 15.69 3.58
C ARG A 191 13.49 15.43 5.07
N LEU A 192 13.00 14.24 5.43
CA LEU A 192 12.80 13.85 6.83
C LEU A 192 14.13 13.83 7.59
N ASN A 193 15.19 13.26 7.02
CA ASN A 193 16.51 13.25 7.66
C ASN A 193 17.03 14.66 7.93
N LYS A 194 16.84 15.59 6.98
CA LYS A 194 17.22 17.01 7.17
C LYS A 194 16.41 17.67 8.30
N ILE A 195 15.11 17.37 8.40
CA ILE A 195 14.28 17.88 9.50
C ILE A 195 14.75 17.31 10.84
N VAL A 196 15.08 16.02 10.90
CA VAL A 196 15.61 15.37 12.10
C VAL A 196 16.92 16.01 12.55
N GLU A 197 17.84 16.30 11.63
CA GLU A 197 19.08 17.02 11.93
C GLU A 197 18.81 18.41 12.53
N GLN A 198 17.90 19.18 11.92
CA GLN A 198 17.51 20.50 12.43
C GLN A 198 16.87 20.42 13.83
N LEU A 199 16.00 19.43 14.08
CA LEU A 199 15.38 19.22 15.38
C LEU A 199 16.42 18.85 16.45
N ASN A 200 17.44 18.06 16.08
CA ASN A 200 18.52 17.72 17.00
C ASN A 200 19.37 18.94 17.37
N GLU A 201 19.62 19.85 16.42
CA GLU A 201 20.31 21.12 16.71
C GLU A 201 19.50 22.01 17.66
N ILE A 202 18.18 22.15 17.41
CA ILE A 202 17.29 22.91 18.29
C ILE A 202 17.26 22.28 19.68
N LEU A 203 17.11 20.96 19.78
CA LEU A 203 17.12 20.25 21.05
C LEU A 203 18.42 20.47 21.83
N TYR A 204 19.56 20.49 21.14
CA TYR A 204 20.85 20.78 21.75
C TYR A 204 20.91 22.21 22.31
N GLN A 205 20.41 23.19 21.56
CA GLN A 205 20.35 24.60 22.01
C GLN A 205 19.44 24.78 23.22
N GLU A 206 18.22 24.23 23.18
CA GLU A 206 17.25 24.29 24.28
C GLU A 206 17.80 23.62 25.55
N LYS A 207 18.50 22.49 25.40
CA LYS A 207 19.15 21.82 26.54
C LYS A 207 20.22 22.71 27.19
N ASN A 208 21.00 23.44 26.40
CA ASN A 208 22.01 24.35 26.93
C ASN A 208 21.36 25.53 27.67
N GLN A 209 20.31 26.14 27.10
CA GLN A 209 19.55 27.21 27.76
C GLN A 209 18.91 26.75 29.07
N LEU A 210 18.36 25.52 29.10
CA LEU A 210 17.80 24.95 30.31
C LEU A 210 18.87 24.78 31.41
N ASN A 211 20.08 24.35 31.05
CA ASN A 211 21.18 24.22 32.00
C ASN A 211 21.61 25.59 32.56
N GLU A 212 21.64 26.63 31.72
CA GLU A 212 21.93 28.01 32.16
C GLU A 212 20.88 28.51 33.16
N LEU A 213 19.59 28.37 32.83
CA LEU A 213 18.48 28.73 33.71
C LEU A 213 18.50 27.95 35.03
N GLN A 214 18.89 26.67 35.01
CA GLN A 214 19.04 25.87 36.22
C GLN A 214 20.16 26.39 37.12
N ASN A 215 21.28 26.82 36.54
CA ASN A 215 22.38 27.43 37.30
C ASN A 215 21.95 28.76 37.93
N GLU A 216 21.25 29.62 37.19
CA GLU A 216 20.70 30.88 37.72
C GLU A 216 19.69 30.63 38.85
N MET A 217 18.77 29.67 38.66
CA MET A 217 17.84 29.26 39.71
C MET A 217 18.55 28.77 40.96
N GLN A 218 19.66 28.04 40.81
CA GLN A 218 20.45 27.55 41.95
C GLN A 218 21.09 28.72 42.71
N GLN A 219 21.67 29.69 42.01
CA GLN A 219 22.22 30.91 42.62
C GLN A 219 21.14 31.70 43.35
N LEU A 220 19.95 31.84 42.76
CA LEU A 220 18.82 32.52 43.41
C LEU A 220 18.34 31.78 44.66
N LYS A 221 18.33 30.44 44.66
CA LYS A 221 18.00 29.65 45.85
C LYS A 221 18.99 29.90 46.99
N GLU A 222 20.28 29.91 46.69
CA GLU A 222 21.34 30.21 47.66
C GLU A 222 21.18 31.63 48.23
N LEU A 223 20.88 32.61 47.38
CA LEU A 223 20.59 33.98 47.81
C LEU A 223 19.33 34.06 48.69
N ILE A 224 18.27 33.35 48.35
CA ILE A 224 17.05 33.29 49.17
C ILE A 224 17.36 32.66 50.54
N ILE A 225 18.16 31.59 50.59
CA ILE A 225 18.59 30.98 51.85
C ILE A 225 19.38 31.99 52.68
N HIS A 226 20.35 32.67 52.08
CA HIS A 226 21.14 33.71 52.74
C HIS A 226 20.28 34.85 53.29
N ASN A 227 19.34 35.35 52.49
CA ASN A 227 18.42 36.40 52.91
C ASN A 227 17.48 35.90 54.01
N LYS A 228 16.99 34.66 53.95
CA LYS A 228 16.19 34.06 55.03
C LYS A 228 17.00 33.95 56.33
N THR A 229 18.27 33.53 56.26
CA THR A 229 19.13 33.49 57.45
C THR A 229 19.34 34.89 58.03
N HIS A 230 19.58 35.89 57.19
CA HIS A 230 19.75 37.27 57.64
C HIS A 230 18.46 37.86 58.23
N ILE A 231 17.30 37.59 57.60
CA ILE A 231 15.99 37.96 58.16
C ILE A 231 15.77 37.29 59.52
N ASN A 232 16.12 36.01 59.67
CA ASN A 232 16.01 35.31 60.95
C ASN A 232 16.92 35.93 62.02
N GLU A 233 18.16 36.31 61.66
CA GLU A 233 19.07 37.03 62.57
C GLU A 233 18.48 38.38 63.00
N LEU A 234 17.98 39.17 62.04
CA LEU A 234 17.31 40.44 62.31
C LEU A 234 16.03 40.24 63.15
N GLN A 235 15.27 39.17 62.93
CA GLN A 235 14.10 38.82 63.72
C GLN A 235 14.48 38.41 65.14
N ILE A 236 15.57 37.65 65.34
CA ILE A 236 16.09 37.33 66.68
C ILE A 236 16.53 38.61 67.39
N GLU A 237 17.21 39.52 66.70
CA GLU A 237 17.63 40.81 67.26
C GLU A 237 16.42 41.69 67.60
N THR A 238 15.40 41.71 66.73
CA THR A 238 14.13 42.40 66.95
C THR A 238 13.33 41.76 68.09
N GLN A 239 13.37 40.43 68.22
CA GLN A 239 12.71 39.70 69.30
C GLN A 239 13.43 39.91 70.63
N ARG A 240 14.76 40.05 70.66
CA ARG A 240 15.50 40.49 71.84
C ARG A 240 15.06 41.90 72.27
N LYS A 241 14.97 42.84 71.32
CA LYS A 241 14.46 44.21 71.55
C LYS A 241 12.97 44.23 71.95
N LYS A 242 12.15 43.31 71.44
CA LYS A 242 10.74 43.11 71.86
C LYS A 242 10.61 42.37 73.19
N ASN A 243 11.52 41.50 73.57
CA ASN A 243 11.48 40.85 74.90
C ASN A 243 11.81 41.85 76.02
N GLU A 244 12.34 43.03 75.68
CA GLU A 244 12.41 44.20 76.57
C GLU A 244 11.10 45.02 76.58
N ILE A 245 10.14 44.76 75.66
CA ILE A 245 8.88 45.50 75.48
C ILE A 245 7.70 44.54 75.22
N ILE A 246 6.99 44.20 76.29
CA ILE A 246 5.79 43.34 76.42
C ILE A 246 4.86 43.23 75.17
N HIS A 247 4.43 41.97 74.91
CA HIS A 247 3.29 41.44 74.12
C HIS A 247 3.09 41.84 72.65
N ILE A 248 3.01 40.83 71.76
CA ILE A 248 2.51 40.99 70.38
C ILE A 248 1.65 39.78 69.95
N GLU A 249 0.45 40.08 69.46
CA GLU A 249 -0.41 39.22 68.61
C GLU A 249 0.10 39.18 67.15
N GLU A 250 -0.26 38.10 66.45
CA GLU A 250 0.27 37.56 65.18
C GLU A 250 0.24 38.48 63.93
N PRO A 251 1.12 38.24 62.92
CA PRO A 251 1.20 39.06 61.70
C PRO A 251 0.35 38.56 60.51
N TYR A 252 -0.32 39.55 59.91
CA TYR A 252 -1.12 39.62 58.69
C TYR A 252 -0.66 38.82 57.46
N VAL A 253 -1.61 38.05 56.89
CA VAL A 253 -1.62 37.58 55.49
C VAL A 253 -2.24 38.68 54.62
N TYR A 254 -1.56 39.11 53.55
CA TYR A 254 -2.14 40.03 52.57
C TYR A 254 -3.31 39.34 51.85
N SER A 255 -4.54 39.73 52.19
CA SER A 255 -5.75 39.25 51.52
C SER A 255 -5.88 39.97 50.17
N TYR A 256 -5.90 39.20 49.07
CA TYR A 256 -6.42 39.69 47.80
C TYR A 256 -7.90 40.05 48.01
N ASN A 257 -8.35 41.17 47.45
CA ASN A 257 -9.73 41.64 47.63
C ASN A 257 -10.31 42.06 46.27
N ASN A 258 -11.39 41.40 45.89
CA ASN A 258 -12.24 41.78 44.76
C ASN A 258 -13.66 42.01 45.29
N SER A 259 -13.87 43.13 45.98
CA SER A 259 -15.12 43.40 46.71
C SER A 259 -16.35 43.42 45.80
N GLN A 260 -16.19 43.72 44.51
CA GLN A 260 -17.28 43.66 43.54
C GLN A 260 -17.72 42.21 43.31
N LEU A 261 -16.77 41.29 43.12
CA LEU A 261 -17.06 39.87 42.98
C LEU A 261 -17.71 39.30 44.25
N GLU A 262 -17.17 39.65 45.42
CA GLU A 262 -17.75 39.25 46.72
C GLU A 262 -19.19 39.76 46.87
N ASN A 263 -19.44 41.02 46.54
CA ASN A 263 -20.80 41.60 46.59
C ASN A 263 -21.75 40.97 45.56
N ASN A 264 -21.25 40.50 44.42
CA ASN A 264 -22.06 39.82 43.43
C ASN A 264 -22.46 38.42 43.91
N ILE A 265 -21.51 37.62 44.42
CA ILE A 265 -21.77 36.25 44.89
C ILE A 265 -22.60 36.24 46.17
N SER A 266 -22.35 37.16 47.10
CA SER A 266 -23.10 37.23 48.37
C SER A 266 -24.62 37.41 48.17
N LYS A 267 -25.04 38.10 47.10
CA LYS A 267 -26.45 38.27 46.72
C LYS A 267 -27.09 37.02 46.13
N CYS A 268 -26.30 36.05 45.68
CA CYS A 268 -26.81 34.78 45.18
C CYS A 268 -27.39 33.93 46.31
N GLN A 269 -28.41 33.15 45.99
CA GLN A 269 -29.00 32.18 46.91
C GLN A 269 -28.17 30.89 46.94
N SER A 270 -28.14 30.20 48.08
CA SER A 270 -27.46 28.91 48.17
C SER A 270 -28.15 27.85 47.29
N HIS A 271 -27.40 26.86 46.81
CA HIS A 271 -27.88 25.78 45.94
C HIS A 271 -28.50 26.23 44.61
N THR A 272 -28.16 27.43 44.13
CA THR A 272 -28.67 27.98 42.87
C THR A 272 -27.59 28.05 41.79
N THR A 273 -27.96 28.61 40.64
CA THR A 273 -27.02 28.99 39.58
C THR A 273 -26.34 30.29 39.94
N ILE A 274 -25.01 30.30 39.89
CA ILE A 274 -24.21 31.51 40.04
C ILE A 274 -23.57 31.80 38.69
N ASP A 275 -24.02 32.89 38.06
CA ASP A 275 -23.51 33.40 36.79
C ASP A 275 -22.42 34.43 37.04
N LEU A 276 -21.18 34.06 36.70
CA LEU A 276 -20.00 34.90 36.74
C LEU A 276 -19.39 35.04 35.34
N SER A 277 -20.20 34.86 34.29
CA SER A 277 -19.75 35.00 32.91
C SER A 277 -19.41 36.46 32.59
N LYS A 278 -18.39 36.71 31.75
CA LYS A 278 -18.04 38.07 31.26
C LYS A 278 -17.63 39.08 32.36
N HIS A 279 -17.04 38.60 33.45
CA HIS A 279 -16.61 39.44 34.59
C HIS A 279 -15.11 39.75 34.57
N GLN A 280 -14.38 39.39 33.50
CA GLN A 280 -12.92 39.57 33.38
C GLN A 280 -12.13 38.89 34.50
N LEU A 281 -12.63 37.77 35.00
CA LEU A 281 -12.05 37.05 36.13
C LEU A 281 -10.68 36.44 35.76
N LEU A 282 -9.77 36.49 36.72
CA LEU A 282 -8.40 35.96 36.64
C LEU A 282 -8.23 34.80 37.64
N ASP A 283 -7.10 34.09 37.54
CA ASP A 283 -6.80 32.93 38.41
C ASP A 283 -6.83 33.28 39.90
N ARG A 284 -6.42 34.50 40.27
CA ARG A 284 -6.44 34.99 41.66
C ARG A 284 -7.85 35.18 42.22
N ASP A 285 -8.87 35.34 41.37
CA ASP A 285 -10.27 35.44 41.80
C ASP A 285 -10.85 34.08 42.22
N MET A 286 -10.17 32.97 41.91
CA MET A 286 -10.63 31.63 42.28
C MET A 286 -10.74 31.44 43.79
N GLU A 287 -9.90 32.09 44.59
CA GLU A 287 -9.98 32.01 46.05
C GLU A 287 -11.35 32.50 46.57
N ILE A 288 -11.82 33.63 46.04
CA ILE A 288 -13.13 34.21 46.39
C ILE A 288 -14.25 33.32 45.86
N ILE A 289 -14.14 32.84 44.62
CA ILE A 289 -15.16 31.99 43.99
C ILE A 289 -15.32 30.67 44.73
N ILE A 290 -14.21 30.03 45.11
CA ILE A 290 -14.23 28.80 45.89
C ILE A 290 -14.87 29.04 47.24
N LYS A 291 -14.39 30.06 47.97
CA LYS A 291 -14.92 30.38 49.30
C LYS A 291 -16.41 30.66 49.25
N GLN A 292 -16.85 31.58 48.38
CA GLN A 292 -18.24 32.03 48.40
C GLN A 292 -19.15 31.15 47.54
N ALA A 293 -18.83 30.90 46.28
CA ALA A 293 -19.75 30.19 45.38
C ALA A 293 -19.80 28.67 45.65
N ILE A 294 -18.63 28.05 45.87
CA ILE A 294 -18.54 26.59 46.06
C ILE A 294 -18.81 26.18 47.51
N ILE A 295 -18.22 26.87 48.48
CA ILE A 295 -18.29 26.47 49.90
C ILE A 295 -19.48 27.12 50.62
N GLU A 296 -19.62 28.44 50.60
CA GLU A 296 -20.70 29.11 51.36
C GLU A 296 -22.08 29.00 50.70
N LYS A 297 -22.13 29.15 49.37
CA LYS A 297 -23.38 29.06 48.60
C LYS A 297 -23.69 27.66 48.11
N GLU A 298 -22.73 26.74 48.14
CA GLU A 298 -22.92 25.35 47.69
C GLU A 298 -23.65 25.29 46.33
N CYS A 299 -23.23 26.12 45.38
CA CYS A 299 -23.98 26.32 44.15
C CYS A 299 -24.15 25.02 43.35
N THR A 300 -25.28 24.90 42.66
CA THR A 300 -25.56 23.73 41.81
C THR A 300 -25.07 23.93 40.39
N ARG A 301 -24.90 25.19 39.96
CA ARG A 301 -24.35 25.56 38.66
C ARG A 301 -23.44 26.76 38.80
N LEU A 302 -22.28 26.70 38.16
CA LEU A 302 -21.31 27.79 38.14
C LEU A 302 -20.92 28.08 36.70
N ASP A 303 -21.29 29.28 36.23
CA ASP A 303 -20.90 29.78 34.91
C ASP A 303 -19.71 30.74 35.06
N LEU A 304 -18.55 30.33 34.54
CA LEU A 304 -17.31 31.11 34.50
C LEU A 304 -16.94 31.47 33.06
N SER A 305 -17.88 31.40 32.12
CA SER A 305 -17.61 31.60 30.70
C SER A 305 -17.17 33.04 30.37
N HIS A 306 -16.45 33.22 29.26
CA HIS A 306 -15.98 34.52 28.77
C HIS A 306 -15.16 35.30 29.82
N ASN A 307 -14.17 34.65 30.42
CA ASN A 307 -13.26 35.24 31.40
C ASN A 307 -11.79 35.01 30.97
N PHE A 308 -10.84 35.33 31.84
CA PHE A 308 -9.40 35.18 31.58
C PHE A 308 -8.76 34.10 32.47
N ILE A 309 -9.53 33.10 32.86
CA ILE A 309 -9.09 31.99 33.71
C ILE A 309 -8.16 31.09 32.89
N THR A 310 -7.00 30.79 33.43
CA THR A 310 -6.01 29.91 32.80
C THR A 310 -6.03 28.51 33.44
N SER A 311 -5.17 27.61 32.96
CA SER A 311 -4.95 26.30 33.58
C SER A 311 -4.64 26.38 35.08
N ILE A 312 -4.06 27.48 35.56
CA ILE A 312 -3.75 27.69 36.98
C ILE A 312 -5.05 27.80 37.77
N GLY A 313 -5.95 28.72 37.40
CA GLY A 313 -7.23 28.90 38.08
C GLY A 313 -8.10 27.64 38.00
N THR A 314 -8.07 26.93 36.87
CA THR A 314 -8.74 25.63 36.74
C THR A 314 -8.21 24.60 37.73
N SER A 315 -6.88 24.54 37.93
CA SER A 315 -6.28 23.61 38.88
C SER A 315 -6.67 23.93 40.32
N ILE A 316 -6.70 25.21 40.68
CA ILE A 316 -7.13 25.68 42.01
C ILE A 316 -8.60 25.27 42.25
N LEU A 317 -9.48 25.48 41.26
CA LEU A 317 -10.88 25.06 41.38
C LEU A 317 -11.00 23.52 41.45
N ALA A 318 -10.25 22.78 40.63
CA ALA A 318 -10.29 21.32 40.63
C ALA A 318 -9.96 20.76 42.03
N ASP A 319 -8.93 21.28 42.69
CA ASP A 319 -8.56 20.86 44.04
C ASP A 319 -9.70 21.10 45.06
N ALA A 320 -10.39 22.24 44.96
CA ALA A 320 -11.54 22.55 45.81
C ALA A 320 -12.76 21.63 45.54
N LEU A 321 -12.91 21.12 44.31
CA LEU A 321 -14.02 20.25 43.93
C LEU A 321 -13.89 18.80 44.42
N LYS A 322 -12.74 18.39 44.96
CA LYS A 322 -12.48 17.02 45.41
C LYS A 322 -13.55 16.47 46.37
N HIS A 323 -14.09 17.34 47.21
CA HIS A 323 -15.10 17.03 48.24
C HIS A 323 -16.42 17.76 48.01
N ASN A 324 -16.57 18.47 46.89
CA ASN A 324 -17.83 19.14 46.59
C ASN A 324 -18.88 18.09 46.17
N THR A 325 -20.08 18.20 46.74
CA THR A 325 -21.20 17.28 46.49
C THR A 325 -22.45 17.99 45.99
N THR A 326 -22.33 19.23 45.50
CA THR A 326 -23.47 20.07 45.11
C THR A 326 -23.38 20.60 43.69
N LEU A 327 -22.19 20.80 43.14
CA LEU A 327 -21.98 21.36 41.81
C LEU A 327 -22.27 20.32 40.73
N GLU A 328 -23.33 20.55 39.96
CA GLU A 328 -23.75 19.68 38.85
C GLU A 328 -23.35 20.23 37.48
N GLU A 329 -23.22 21.55 37.31
CA GLU A 329 -22.90 22.16 36.03
C GLU A 329 -21.78 23.19 36.18
N LEU A 330 -20.74 23.05 35.35
CA LEU A 330 -19.58 23.93 35.35
C LEU A 330 -19.27 24.37 33.93
N ASP A 331 -19.34 25.67 33.66
CA ASP A 331 -19.04 26.24 32.36
C ASP A 331 -17.78 27.10 32.38
N PHE A 332 -16.80 26.73 31.55
CA PHE A 332 -15.56 27.45 31.31
C PHE A 332 -15.44 27.95 29.87
N HIS A 333 -16.53 28.02 29.10
CA HIS A 333 -16.49 28.45 27.70
C HIS A 333 -15.72 29.79 27.55
N ASP A 334 -14.91 29.94 26.49
CA ASP A 334 -14.16 31.16 26.19
C ASP A 334 -13.27 31.65 27.36
N ASN A 335 -12.27 30.82 27.69
CA ASN A 335 -11.22 31.08 28.68
C ASN A 335 -9.86 30.64 28.11
N ARG A 336 -8.83 30.44 28.94
CA ARG A 336 -7.47 30.04 28.54
C ARG A 336 -7.03 28.75 29.22
N ILE A 337 -7.94 27.78 29.31
CA ILE A 337 -7.80 26.59 30.15
C ILE A 337 -6.71 25.63 29.64
N SER A 338 -6.50 25.52 28.32
CA SER A 338 -5.52 24.61 27.68
C SER A 338 -5.63 23.13 28.07
N ASP A 339 -4.77 22.28 27.49
CA ASP A 339 -4.73 20.84 27.81
C ASP A 339 -4.36 20.55 29.27
N ILE A 340 -3.55 21.43 29.88
CA ILE A 340 -3.10 21.27 31.28
C ILE A 340 -4.27 21.46 32.24
N GLY A 341 -5.12 22.47 32.02
CA GLY A 341 -6.30 22.69 32.85
C GLY A 341 -7.31 21.54 32.73
N VAL A 342 -7.49 21.01 31.51
CA VAL A 342 -8.30 19.80 31.28
C VAL A 342 -7.73 18.60 32.02
N GLN A 343 -6.40 18.42 32.07
CA GLN A 343 -5.77 17.36 32.85
C GLN A 343 -6.09 17.48 34.36
N SER A 344 -6.06 18.69 34.92
CA SER A 344 -6.41 18.90 36.33
C SER A 344 -7.88 18.58 36.62
N LEU A 345 -8.81 19.04 35.77
CA LEU A 345 -10.24 18.73 35.91
C LEU A 345 -10.52 17.23 35.82
N THR A 346 -9.96 16.57 34.80
CA THR A 346 -10.23 15.15 34.53
C THR A 346 -9.76 14.22 35.65
N LYS A 347 -8.68 14.57 36.38
CA LYS A 347 -8.27 13.83 37.59
C LYS A 347 -9.37 13.77 38.66
N ILE A 348 -10.06 14.89 38.86
CA ILE A 348 -11.13 14.99 39.88
C ILE A 348 -12.43 14.41 39.35
N LEU A 349 -12.76 14.64 38.08
CA LEU A 349 -13.93 14.03 37.44
C LEU A 349 -13.83 12.50 37.34
N SER A 350 -12.63 11.94 37.37
CA SER A 350 -12.40 10.48 37.43
C SER A 350 -12.58 9.90 38.84
N SER A 351 -12.78 10.73 39.86
CA SER A 351 -13.09 10.26 41.22
C SER A 351 -14.57 9.82 41.32
N ASN A 352 -14.87 8.93 42.27
CA ASN A 352 -16.25 8.54 42.58
C ASN A 352 -17.03 9.62 43.35
N THR A 353 -16.41 10.76 43.67
CA THR A 353 -17.04 11.84 44.44
C THR A 353 -17.64 12.92 43.53
N SER A 354 -17.22 13.02 42.27
CA SER A 354 -17.73 14.03 41.35
C SER A 354 -19.17 13.73 40.91
N ILE A 355 -20.05 14.73 41.08
CA ILE A 355 -21.45 14.69 40.62
C ILE A 355 -21.72 15.59 39.41
N ILE A 356 -20.67 16.14 38.78
CA ILE A 356 -20.81 17.03 37.64
C ILE A 356 -21.45 16.30 36.46
N LYS A 357 -22.56 16.85 35.95
CA LYS A 357 -23.36 16.36 34.84
C LYS A 357 -23.09 17.12 33.54
N ALA A 358 -22.79 18.41 33.62
CA ALA A 358 -22.51 19.25 32.46
C ALA A 358 -21.17 19.98 32.60
N LEU A 359 -20.32 19.84 31.57
CA LEU A 359 -19.01 20.47 31.52
C LEU A 359 -18.84 21.26 30.21
N GLY A 360 -18.72 22.58 30.34
CA GLY A 360 -18.46 23.50 29.24
C GLY A 360 -16.97 23.83 29.13
N LEU A 361 -16.35 23.51 27.99
CA LEU A 361 -14.92 23.71 27.74
C LEU A 361 -14.66 24.27 26.33
N GLY A 362 -15.66 24.88 25.70
CA GLY A 362 -15.49 25.44 24.36
C GLY A 362 -14.56 26.66 24.35
N SER A 363 -13.92 26.94 23.21
CA SER A 363 -13.07 28.14 23.01
C SER A 363 -11.96 28.29 24.05
N ASN A 364 -11.18 27.23 24.28
CA ASN A 364 -10.15 27.17 25.35
C ASN A 364 -8.75 26.76 24.89
N GLY A 365 -8.55 26.63 23.57
CA GLY A 365 -7.29 26.18 23.00
C GLY A 365 -6.95 24.71 23.33
N ILE A 366 -7.97 23.88 23.56
CA ILE A 366 -7.80 22.45 23.82
C ILE A 366 -7.38 21.74 22.52
N THR A 367 -6.35 20.91 22.57
CA THR A 367 -5.87 20.11 21.45
C THR A 367 -6.28 18.65 21.60
N ASP A 368 -5.82 17.80 20.67
CA ASP A 368 -5.96 16.35 20.77
C ASP A 368 -5.38 15.78 22.08
N LYS A 369 -4.41 16.46 22.70
CA LYS A 369 -3.84 16.01 23.98
C LYS A 369 -4.81 16.22 25.15
N GLY A 370 -5.50 17.34 25.22
CA GLY A 370 -6.55 17.55 26.21
C GLY A 370 -7.72 16.58 26.02
N VAL A 371 -8.04 16.28 24.76
CA VAL A 371 -9.06 15.27 24.43
C VAL A 371 -8.66 13.86 24.88
N GLU A 372 -7.37 13.51 24.85
CA GLU A 372 -6.88 12.24 25.41
C GLU A 372 -7.24 12.11 26.91
N TYR A 373 -7.03 13.17 27.70
CA TYR A 373 -7.41 13.16 29.12
C TYR A 373 -8.93 13.05 29.33
N LEU A 374 -9.72 13.75 28.51
CA LEU A 374 -11.19 13.64 28.54
C LEU A 374 -11.65 12.22 28.19
N ALA A 375 -11.03 11.61 27.18
CA ALA A 375 -11.34 10.25 26.77
C ALA A 375 -11.03 9.25 27.89
N GLU A 376 -9.88 9.34 28.57
CA GLU A 376 -9.57 8.48 29.72
C GLU A 376 -10.56 8.69 30.87
N MET A 377 -10.92 9.95 31.17
CA MET A 377 -11.91 10.26 32.20
C MET A 377 -13.28 9.65 31.88
N LEU A 378 -13.75 9.75 30.63
CA LEU A 378 -15.04 9.19 30.20
C LEU A 378 -15.10 7.65 30.29
N LYS A 379 -13.96 6.95 30.28
CA LYS A 379 -13.95 5.49 30.52
C LYS A 379 -14.38 5.14 31.93
N ILE A 380 -14.17 6.02 32.90
CA ILE A 380 -14.41 5.78 34.33
C ILE A 380 -15.64 6.55 34.82
N ASN A 381 -15.73 7.83 34.48
CA ASN A 381 -16.82 8.71 34.92
C ASN A 381 -18.17 8.24 34.38
N ARG A 382 -19.19 8.28 35.25
CA ARG A 382 -20.58 7.90 34.95
C ARG A 382 -21.60 8.99 35.26
N THR A 383 -21.13 10.23 35.47
CA THR A 383 -21.98 11.37 35.85
C THR A 383 -22.11 12.40 34.72
N VAL A 384 -21.04 12.63 33.93
CA VAL A 384 -21.06 13.60 32.83
C VAL A 384 -21.97 13.12 31.70
N THR A 385 -23.01 13.90 31.44
CA THR A 385 -24.00 13.68 30.38
C THR A 385 -23.93 14.72 29.27
N TRP A 386 -23.34 15.89 29.54
CA TRP A 386 -23.15 16.96 28.57
C TRP A 386 -21.70 17.43 28.57
N LEU A 387 -21.05 17.39 27.40
CA LEU A 387 -19.67 17.82 27.21
C LEU A 387 -19.58 18.74 25.99
N ALA A 388 -19.19 20.00 26.21
CA ALA A 388 -18.98 20.97 25.14
C ALA A 388 -17.51 21.30 24.90
N LEU A 389 -17.05 21.03 23.69
CA LEU A 389 -15.66 21.22 23.23
C LEU A 389 -15.59 22.07 21.96
N ALA A 390 -16.63 22.84 21.68
CA ALA A 390 -16.71 23.66 20.48
C ALA A 390 -15.60 24.72 20.40
N GLY A 391 -15.16 25.08 19.20
CA GLY A 391 -14.20 26.19 19.02
C GLY A 391 -12.81 25.94 19.63
N ASN A 392 -12.37 24.69 19.71
CA ASN A 392 -11.04 24.31 20.16
C ASN A 392 -10.13 23.95 18.97
N GLN A 393 -8.94 23.43 19.26
CA GLN A 393 -7.94 22.99 18.27
C GLN A 393 -7.93 21.46 18.14
N ILE A 394 -9.11 20.84 18.21
CA ILE A 394 -9.28 19.38 18.12
C ILE A 394 -9.20 18.95 16.66
N GLY A 395 -8.36 17.96 16.38
CA GLY A 395 -8.20 17.33 15.06
C GLY A 395 -8.77 15.93 15.00
N ASP A 396 -8.53 15.27 13.87
CA ASP A 396 -9.04 13.92 13.60
C ASP A 396 -8.54 12.86 14.61
N ARG A 397 -7.36 13.05 15.18
CA ARG A 397 -6.85 12.17 16.24
C ARG A 397 -7.66 12.31 17.53
N GLY A 398 -7.98 13.52 17.96
CA GLY A 398 -8.82 13.74 19.15
C GLY A 398 -10.22 13.18 18.97
N VAL A 399 -10.82 13.38 17.79
CA VAL A 399 -12.12 12.78 17.45
C VAL A 399 -12.06 11.25 17.51
N ARG A 400 -11.01 10.63 16.96
CA ARG A 400 -10.82 9.16 17.03
C ARG A 400 -10.78 8.65 18.47
N LEU A 401 -10.09 9.36 19.37
CA LEU A 401 -10.01 8.99 20.79
C LEU A 401 -11.40 9.04 21.45
N LEU A 402 -12.14 10.15 21.29
CA LEU A 402 -13.49 10.28 21.82
C LEU A 402 -14.43 9.25 21.21
N ALA A 403 -14.40 9.09 19.90
CA ALA A 403 -15.29 8.18 19.18
C ALA A 403 -15.11 6.74 19.66
N ASN A 404 -13.88 6.25 19.75
CA ASN A 404 -13.58 4.91 20.26
C ASN A 404 -14.03 4.72 21.72
N THR A 405 -13.74 5.70 22.59
CA THR A 405 -14.18 5.65 24.00
C THR A 405 -15.70 5.60 24.11
N LEU A 406 -16.41 6.43 23.34
CA LEU A 406 -17.87 6.46 23.35
C LEU A 406 -18.47 5.19 22.74
N ALA A 407 -17.85 4.60 21.71
CA ALA A 407 -18.33 3.39 21.07
C ALA A 407 -18.33 2.19 22.03
N HIS A 408 -17.31 2.09 22.90
CA HIS A 408 -17.01 0.84 23.61
C HIS A 408 -16.93 0.95 25.14
N GLN A 409 -16.74 2.15 25.71
CA GLN A 409 -16.36 2.30 27.12
C GLN A 409 -17.22 3.32 27.89
N ASN A 410 -18.03 4.14 27.21
CA ASN A 410 -18.92 5.09 27.85
C ASN A 410 -20.37 4.94 27.37
N SER A 411 -21.29 4.81 28.33
CA SER A 411 -22.74 4.71 28.12
C SER A 411 -23.53 5.80 28.84
N THR A 412 -22.86 6.88 29.27
CA THR A 412 -23.46 7.97 30.05
C THR A 412 -23.63 9.24 29.23
N LEU A 413 -22.67 9.56 28.36
CA LEU A 413 -22.66 10.84 27.64
C LEU A 413 -23.85 10.93 26.68
N LEU A 414 -24.67 11.96 26.83
CA LEU A 414 -25.89 12.20 26.04
C LEU A 414 -25.68 13.28 24.98
N VAL A 415 -24.84 14.28 25.25
CA VAL A 415 -24.60 15.40 24.36
C VAL A 415 -23.11 15.65 24.23
N LEU A 416 -22.62 15.64 23.00
CA LEU A 416 -21.25 16.00 22.65
C LEU A 416 -21.27 17.13 21.62
N SER A 417 -20.49 18.17 21.89
CA SER A 417 -20.32 19.29 20.99
C SER A 417 -18.86 19.46 20.56
N LEU A 418 -18.62 19.36 19.25
CA LEU A 418 -17.32 19.47 18.57
C LEU A 418 -17.32 20.52 17.45
N HIS A 419 -18.40 21.30 17.30
CA HIS A 419 -18.51 22.30 16.23
C HIS A 419 -17.38 23.35 16.29
N VAL A 420 -17.06 23.98 15.16
CA VAL A 420 -16.02 25.02 15.05
C VAL A 420 -14.58 24.52 15.34
N ASN A 421 -14.36 23.20 15.46
CA ASN A 421 -13.02 22.61 15.48
C ASN A 421 -12.53 22.39 14.03
N LYS A 422 -11.78 23.37 13.50
CA LYS A 422 -11.41 23.43 12.07
C LYS A 422 -10.47 22.32 11.60
N SER A 423 -9.80 21.64 12.52
CA SER A 423 -8.89 20.53 12.19
C SER A 423 -9.60 19.17 12.07
N ILE A 424 -10.92 19.11 12.32
CA ILE A 424 -11.73 17.90 12.07
C ILE A 424 -12.08 17.84 10.59
N SER A 425 -11.69 16.75 9.92
CA SER A 425 -11.84 16.56 8.48
C SER A 425 -12.59 15.26 8.13
N ASP A 426 -12.62 14.93 6.84
CA ASP A 426 -13.21 13.69 6.34
C ASP A 426 -12.53 12.42 6.90
N GLU A 427 -11.30 12.52 7.42
CA GLU A 427 -10.60 11.39 8.06
C GLU A 427 -11.34 10.86 9.30
N SER A 428 -12.10 11.72 9.99
CA SER A 428 -12.90 11.34 11.16
C SER A 428 -14.22 10.64 10.83
N ILE A 429 -14.68 10.65 9.58
CA ILE A 429 -16.06 10.26 9.24
C ILE A 429 -16.33 8.79 9.57
N ASN A 430 -15.43 7.90 9.16
CA ASN A 430 -15.63 6.47 9.39
C ASN A 430 -15.62 6.13 10.89
N VAL A 431 -14.79 6.79 11.70
CA VAL A 431 -14.74 6.53 13.15
C VAL A 431 -15.95 7.12 13.87
N ILE A 432 -16.48 8.27 13.41
CA ILE A 432 -17.74 8.81 13.92
C ILE A 432 -18.89 7.86 13.59
N ILE A 433 -18.95 7.32 12.37
CA ILE A 433 -19.97 6.35 11.97
C ILE A 433 -19.91 5.11 12.85
N ASP A 434 -18.71 4.55 13.06
CA ASP A 434 -18.50 3.39 13.93
C ASP A 434 -18.95 3.66 15.38
N MET A 435 -18.60 4.82 15.93
CA MET A 435 -19.10 5.25 17.24
C MET A 435 -20.61 5.32 17.28
N LEU A 436 -21.25 5.90 16.26
CA LEU A 436 -22.69 6.02 16.20
C LEU A 436 -23.39 4.66 16.04
N GLN A 437 -22.75 3.65 15.46
CA GLN A 437 -23.30 2.29 15.36
C GLN A 437 -23.30 1.56 16.71
N HIS A 438 -22.24 1.74 17.51
CA HIS A 438 -22.06 1.01 18.75
C HIS A 438 -22.58 1.75 20.00
N ASN A 439 -22.42 3.06 20.06
CA ASN A 439 -22.86 3.86 21.19
C ASN A 439 -24.39 4.00 21.22
N LYS A 440 -24.99 3.67 22.38
CA LYS A 440 -26.46 3.69 22.58
C LYS A 440 -26.95 4.87 23.43
N SER A 441 -26.04 5.66 24.00
CA SER A 441 -26.35 6.69 24.99
C SER A 441 -26.42 8.09 24.38
N LEU A 442 -25.54 8.39 23.43
CA LEU A 442 -25.42 9.70 22.79
C LEU A 442 -26.70 10.02 22.02
N LYS A 443 -27.29 11.17 22.34
CA LYS A 443 -28.53 11.70 21.76
C LYS A 443 -28.28 12.89 20.85
N LYS A 444 -27.25 13.69 21.11
CA LYS A 444 -26.93 14.89 20.32
C LYS A 444 -25.46 14.97 20.01
N LEU A 445 -25.13 15.19 18.73
CA LEU A 445 -23.78 15.48 18.26
C LEU A 445 -23.78 16.77 17.45
N TRP A 446 -23.00 17.76 17.88
CA TRP A 446 -22.77 19.00 17.14
C TRP A 446 -21.40 18.97 16.47
N ILE A 447 -21.35 19.02 15.15
CA ILE A 447 -20.10 18.96 14.37
C ILE A 447 -20.13 19.91 13.15
N TYR A 448 -21.02 20.91 13.16
CA TYR A 448 -21.07 21.96 12.15
C TYR A 448 -19.83 22.86 12.23
N ASP A 449 -19.55 23.60 11.16
CA ASP A 449 -18.38 24.47 11.05
C ASP A 449 -17.02 23.78 11.29
N CYS A 450 -16.93 22.47 11.11
CA CYS A 450 -15.67 21.72 10.95
C CYS A 450 -15.25 21.67 9.48
N ASN A 451 -14.04 21.17 9.18
CA ASN A 451 -13.52 21.02 7.80
C ASN A 451 -13.98 19.70 7.15
N ILE A 452 -15.24 19.32 7.37
CA ILE A 452 -15.86 18.13 6.80
C ILE A 452 -16.47 18.51 5.44
N SER A 453 -16.13 17.77 4.40
CA SER A 453 -16.66 18.00 3.05
C SER A 453 -18.15 17.67 2.96
N GLU A 454 -18.83 18.15 1.92
CA GLU A 454 -20.23 17.77 1.68
C GLU A 454 -20.40 16.26 1.51
N TYR A 455 -19.38 15.55 0.98
CA TYR A 455 -19.39 14.10 0.90
C TYR A 455 -19.31 13.44 2.28
N GLY A 456 -18.43 13.94 3.16
CA GLY A 456 -18.36 13.51 4.56
C GLY A 456 -19.68 13.73 5.29
N LYS A 457 -20.27 14.92 5.16
CA LYS A 457 -21.59 15.25 5.74
C LYS A 457 -22.68 14.33 5.20
N MET A 458 -22.70 14.05 3.90
CA MET A 458 -23.65 13.12 3.29
C MET A 458 -23.57 11.72 3.93
N LYS A 459 -22.36 11.17 4.10
CA LYS A 459 -22.15 9.88 4.78
C LYS A 459 -22.65 9.87 6.22
N LEU A 460 -22.40 10.94 6.98
CA LEU A 460 -22.90 11.06 8.34
C LEU A 460 -24.43 11.15 8.39
N ARG A 461 -25.08 11.88 7.46
CA ARG A 461 -26.56 11.91 7.34
C ARG A 461 -27.11 10.52 7.07
N GLU A 462 -26.50 9.79 6.14
CA GLU A 462 -26.92 8.43 5.80
C GLU A 462 -26.80 7.47 6.98
N ALA A 463 -25.66 7.48 7.67
CA ALA A 463 -25.41 6.63 8.82
C ALA A 463 -26.35 6.89 10.02
N THR A 464 -26.93 8.08 10.10
CA THR A 464 -27.80 8.49 11.22
C THR A 464 -29.30 8.30 10.94
N LYS A 465 -29.71 8.02 9.70
CA LYS A 465 -31.13 7.81 9.33
C LYS A 465 -31.80 6.71 10.14
N SER A 466 -31.07 5.64 10.46
CA SER A 466 -31.60 4.49 11.20
C SER A 466 -31.55 4.65 12.72
N LYS A 467 -30.92 5.73 13.23
CA LYS A 467 -30.71 5.94 14.66
C LYS A 467 -31.88 6.71 15.28
N GLN A 468 -32.76 6.01 15.98
CA GLN A 468 -33.89 6.63 16.70
C GLN A 468 -33.39 7.50 17.86
N ASN A 469 -34.11 8.60 18.15
CA ASN A 469 -33.82 9.51 19.27
C ASN A 469 -32.42 10.15 19.26
N PHE A 470 -31.80 10.26 18.08
CA PHE A 470 -30.53 10.93 17.87
C PHE A 470 -30.68 12.16 16.98
N SER A 471 -29.95 13.23 17.30
CA SER A 471 -29.93 14.46 16.51
C SER A 471 -28.49 14.84 16.17
N LEU A 472 -28.19 14.89 14.87
CA LEU A 472 -26.92 15.34 14.32
C LEU A 472 -27.07 16.77 13.80
N TYR A 473 -26.18 17.66 14.21
CA TYR A 473 -26.14 19.06 13.75
C TYR A 473 -24.83 19.28 12.99
N MET A 474 -24.93 19.59 11.70
CA MET A 474 -23.83 19.65 10.71
C MET A 474 -23.94 20.86 9.81
#